data_AF-A0A964KX38-F1
#
_entry.id   AF-A0A964KX38-F1
#
_cell.length_a   1.000
_cell.length_b   1.000
_cell.length_c   1.000
_cell.angle_alpha   90.00
_cell.angle_beta   90.00
_cell.angle_gamma   90.00
#
_symmetry.space_group_name_H-M   'P 1'
#
loop_
_entity.id
_entity.type
_entity.pdbx_description
1 polymer ?
#
loop_
_entity_poly.entity_id
_entity_poly.type
_entity_poly.pdbx_seq_one_letter_code
_entity_poly.pdbx_strand_id
1 'polypeptide(L)'
;MATLAPSIVKESNADSLEKIAYNSVKTIPTREKNDQFRLGYSVWLFLSEKKGTLNQAVINSGVRALIPESDIVKIIINELKISGIEIS
;
A
#
# COMPACT_ATOMS: atom_id res chain seq x y z
N MET A 1 -4.54 -26.51 -33.18
CA MET A 1 -4.12 -25.65 -32.04
C MET A 1 -5.38 -25.25 -31.29
N ALA A 2 -5.49 -25.57 -30.01
CA ALA A 2 -6.60 -25.12 -29.18
C ALA A 2 -6.14 -23.94 -28.33
N THR A 3 -6.79 -22.79 -28.47
CA THR A 3 -6.61 -21.63 -27.61
C THR A 3 -7.22 -21.93 -26.24
N LEU A 4 -6.38 -22.00 -25.21
CA LEU A 4 -6.85 -22.10 -23.83
C LEU A 4 -7.61 -20.81 -23.47
N ALA A 5 -8.76 -20.95 -22.80
CA ALA A 5 -9.53 -19.81 -22.34
C ALA A 5 -8.66 -18.89 -21.45
N PRO A 6 -8.82 -17.56 -21.54
CA PRO A 6 -8.07 -16.64 -20.69
C PRO A 6 -8.33 -16.99 -19.23
N SER A 7 -7.26 -17.06 -18.44
CA SER A 7 -7.34 -17.35 -17.02
C SER A 7 -8.30 -16.36 -16.37
N ILE A 8 -9.27 -16.87 -15.61
CA ILE A 8 -10.14 -16.03 -14.77
C ILE A 8 -9.22 -15.37 -13.74
N VAL A 9 -8.85 -14.11 -14.01
CA VAL A 9 -8.14 -13.28 -13.03
C VAL A 9 -9.11 -13.11 -11.88
N LYS A 10 -8.81 -13.78 -10.76
CA LYS A 10 -9.57 -13.65 -9.53
C LYS A 10 -9.36 -12.20 -9.08
N GLU A 11 -10.33 -11.34 -9.33
CA GLU A 11 -10.30 -9.97 -8.80
C GLU A 11 -10.09 -10.09 -7.29
N SER A 12 -8.95 -9.57 -6.82
CA SER A 12 -8.66 -9.45 -5.39
C SER A 12 -9.89 -8.83 -4.74
N ASN A 13 -10.48 -9.55 -3.79
CA ASN A 13 -11.73 -9.20 -3.09
C ASN A 13 -11.75 -7.70 -2.82
N ALA A 14 -12.86 -7.00 -3.09
CA ALA A 14 -12.91 -5.53 -3.02
C ALA A 14 -12.53 -4.96 -1.63
N ASP A 15 -12.68 -5.78 -0.58
CA ASP A 15 -12.29 -5.54 0.82
C ASP A 15 -10.86 -6.01 1.18
N SER A 16 -10.04 -6.40 0.19
CA SER A 16 -8.69 -6.87 0.47
C SER A 16 -7.87 -5.72 1.04
N LEU A 17 -7.19 -5.99 2.15
CA LEU A 17 -6.19 -5.10 2.77
C LEU A 17 -5.19 -4.55 1.75
N GLU A 18 -4.92 -5.31 0.70
CA GLU A 18 -4.09 -4.90 -0.44
C GLU A 18 -4.62 -3.65 -1.13
N LYS A 19 -5.89 -3.65 -1.53
CA LYS A 19 -6.50 -2.53 -2.23
C LYS A 19 -6.54 -1.28 -1.36
N ILE A 20 -6.78 -1.45 -0.07
CA ILE A 20 -6.75 -0.37 0.92
C ILE A 20 -5.33 0.22 1.04
N ALA A 21 -4.31 -0.64 1.18
CA ALA A 21 -2.91 -0.22 1.23
C ALA A 21 -2.49 0.56 -0.04
N TYR A 22 -2.74 0.02 -1.23
CA TYR A 22 -2.39 0.70 -2.48
C TYR A 22 -3.17 2.00 -2.71
N ASN A 23 -4.42 2.08 -2.25
CA ASN A 23 -5.18 3.33 -2.31
C ASN A 23 -4.60 4.38 -1.36
N SER A 24 -4.23 4.01 -0.14
CA SER A 24 -3.66 4.94 0.84
C SER A 24 -2.35 5.61 0.40
N VAL A 25 -1.60 4.95 -0.49
CA VAL A 25 -0.32 5.50 -1.00
C VAL A 25 -0.46 6.25 -2.33
N LYS A 26 -1.64 6.20 -2.96
CA LYS A 26 -1.89 6.77 -4.29
C LYS A 26 -1.83 8.31 -4.29
N THR A 27 -2.05 8.93 -3.14
CA THR A 27 -1.99 10.38 -2.93
C THR A 27 -0.57 10.88 -2.63
N ILE A 28 0.39 9.97 -2.39
CA ILE A 28 1.75 10.34 -2.01
C ILE A 28 2.56 10.74 -3.24
N PRO A 29 3.16 11.94 -3.26
CA PRO A 29 4.01 12.38 -4.35
C PRO A 29 5.34 11.62 -4.31
N THR A 30 5.47 10.64 -5.21
CA THR A 30 6.68 9.84 -5.40
C THR A 30 7.38 10.20 -6.69
N ARG A 31 8.70 9.99 -6.75
CA ARG A 31 9.50 10.31 -7.93
C ARG A 31 9.14 9.43 -9.12
N GLU A 32 8.88 8.14 -8.87
CA GLU A 32 8.50 7.18 -9.90
C GLU A 32 7.23 6.42 -9.47
N LYS A 33 6.40 6.04 -10.43
CA LYS A 33 5.20 5.24 -10.14
C LYS A 33 5.52 3.92 -9.44
N ASN A 34 6.71 3.37 -9.68
CA ASN A 34 7.19 2.16 -9.02
C ASN A 34 7.49 2.35 -7.52
N ASP A 35 7.95 3.53 -7.11
CA ASP A 35 8.12 3.85 -5.69
C ASP A 35 6.78 3.80 -4.95
N GLN A 36 5.71 4.26 -5.60
CA GLN A 36 4.35 4.17 -5.08
C GLN A 36 3.90 2.72 -4.87
N PHE A 37 4.22 1.82 -5.81
CA PHE A 37 3.92 0.39 -5.67
C PHE A 37 4.74 -0.26 -4.55
N ARG A 38 6.03 0.09 -4.41
CA ARG A 38 6.88 -0.41 -3.31
C ARG A 38 6.35 -0.01 -1.94
N LEU A 39 5.89 1.24 -1.82
CA LEU A 39 5.29 1.76 -0.61
C LEU A 39 3.97 1.03 -0.31
N GLY A 40 3.09 0.88 -1.31
CA GLY A 40 1.83 0.15 -1.17
C GLY A 40 2.02 -1.30 -0.75
N TYR A 41 3.00 -1.99 -1.33
CA TYR A 41 3.37 -3.35 -0.93
C TYR A 41 3.85 -3.42 0.53
N SER A 42 4.68 -2.48 0.97
CA SER A 42 5.20 -2.46 2.34
C SER A 42 4.10 -2.16 3.36
N VAL A 43 3.17 -1.27 3.03
CA VAL A 43 1.98 -0.99 3.85
C VAL A 43 1.06 -2.22 3.88
N TRP A 44 0.84 -2.89 2.75
CA TRP A 44 0.06 -4.11 2.69
C TRP A 44 0.68 -5.22 3.55
N LEU A 45 2.00 -5.41 3.46
CA LEU A 45 2.73 -6.39 4.26
C LEU A 45 2.58 -6.10 5.76
N PHE A 46 2.66 -4.82 6.14
CA PHE A 46 2.40 -4.38 7.51
C PHE A 46 0.98 -4.72 7.98
N LEU A 47 -0.04 -4.45 7.15
CA LEU A 47 -1.44 -4.77 7.48
C LEU A 47 -1.70 -6.28 7.54
N SER A 48 -1.04 -7.05 6.67
CA SER A 48 -1.23 -8.50 6.56
C SER A 48 -0.51 -9.25 7.68
N GLU A 49 0.73 -8.87 8.01
CA GLU A 49 1.51 -9.53 9.07
C GLU A 49 1.28 -8.93 10.46
N LYS A 50 0.77 -7.69 10.54
CA LYS A 50 0.64 -6.89 11.78
C LYS A 50 1.93 -6.85 12.61
N LYS A 51 3.08 -6.84 11.94
CA LYS A 51 4.41 -6.80 12.57
C LYS A 51 5.06 -5.45 12.41
N GLY A 52 5.65 -4.96 13.50
CA GLY A 52 6.39 -3.71 13.53
C GLY A 52 5.48 -2.48 13.63
N THR A 53 5.97 -1.34 13.17
CA THR A 53 5.24 -0.07 13.12
C THR A 53 5.10 0.40 11.68
N LEU A 54 4.07 1.20 11.40
CA LEU A 54 3.87 1.76 10.06
C LEU A 54 5.07 2.59 9.61
N ASN A 55 5.71 3.33 10.52
CA ASN A 55 6.93 4.09 10.22
C ASN A 55 8.05 3.17 9.71
N GLN A 56 8.25 2.02 10.36
CA GLN A 56 9.25 1.06 9.92
C GLN A 56 8.91 0.43 8.56
N ALA A 57 7.63 0.24 8.24
CA ALA A 57 7.21 -0.21 6.93
C ALA A 57 7.53 0.81 5.82
N VAL A 58 7.34 2.11 6.10
CA VAL A 58 7.68 3.21 5.17
C VAL A 58 9.20 3.32 4.98
N ILE A 59 9.98 3.21 6.05
CA ILE A 59 11.45 3.24 5.97
C ILE A 59 11.96 2.02 5.17
N ASN A 60 11.43 0.82 5.47
CA ASN A 60 11.80 -0.41 4.76
C ASN A 60 11.43 -0.39 3.27
N SER A 61 10.41 0.38 2.88
CA SER A 61 10.01 0.45 1.47
C SER A 61 11.05 1.17 0.61
N GLY A 62 11.95 1.95 1.22
CA GLY A 62 12.99 2.71 0.52
C GLY A 62 12.41 3.64 -0.55
N VAL A 63 11.26 4.24 -0.26
CA VAL A 63 10.49 5.04 -1.23
C VAL A 63 11.21 6.35 -1.51
N ARG A 64 11.37 6.69 -2.79
CA ARG A 64 11.85 8.03 -3.19
C ARG A 64 10.67 8.99 -3.23
N ALA A 65 10.22 9.42 -2.06
CA ALA A 65 9.16 10.41 -1.93
C ALA A 65 9.70 11.85 -2.04
N LEU A 66 8.85 12.76 -2.50
CA LEU A 66 9.11 14.20 -2.55
C LEU A 66 8.82 14.91 -1.22
N ILE A 67 8.22 14.19 -0.27
CA ILE A 67 7.83 14.64 1.06
C ILE A 67 8.57 13.83 2.14
N PRO A 68 8.73 14.36 3.36
CA PRO A 68 9.39 13.64 4.43
C PRO A 68 8.60 12.41 4.89
N GLU A 69 9.30 11.39 5.38
CA GLU A 69 8.73 10.11 5.82
C GLU A 69 7.65 10.29 6.91
N SER A 70 7.83 11.27 7.81
CA SER A 70 6.82 11.57 8.85
C SER A 70 5.48 11.98 8.25
N ASP A 71 5.47 12.76 7.17
CA ASP A 71 4.23 13.19 6.53
C ASP A 71 3.61 12.07 5.70
N ILE A 72 4.43 11.21 5.09
CA ILE A 72 3.96 9.97 4.46
C ILE A 72 3.18 9.12 5.46
N VAL A 73 3.76 8.88 6.63
CA VAL A 73 3.11 8.08 7.69
C VAL A 73 1.79 8.72 8.11
N LYS A 74 1.73 10.04 8.30
CA LYS A 74 0.47 10.74 8.63
C LYS A 74 -0.59 10.59 7.55
N ILE A 75 -0.22 10.74 6.28
CA ILE A 75 -1.14 10.56 5.14
C ILE A 75 -1.70 9.15 5.14
N ILE A 76 -0.83 8.14 5.28
CA ILE A 76 -1.23 6.74 5.29
C ILE A 76 -2.15 6.44 6.49
N ILE A 77 -1.84 6.94 7.69
CA ILE A 77 -2.71 6.78 8.87
C ILE A 77 -4.10 7.38 8.61
N ASN A 78 -4.16 8.57 8.02
CA ASN A 78 -5.43 9.24 7.73
C ASN A 78 -6.26 8.45 6.71
N GLU A 79 -5.64 8.01 5.62
CA GLU A 79 -6.29 7.18 4.59
C GLU A 79 -6.76 5.83 5.12
N LEU A 80 -5.96 5.20 5.99
CA LEU A 80 -6.31 3.93 6.63
C LEU A 80 -7.47 4.12 7.61
N LYS A 81 -7.51 5.25 8.33
CA LYS A 81 -8.64 5.61 9.20
C LYS A 81 -9.93 5.84 8.41
N ILE A 82 -9.86 6.53 7.27
CA ILE A 82 -10.99 6.70 6.34
C ILE A 82 -11.49 5.34 5.83
N SER A 83 -10.56 4.41 5.61
CA SER A 83 -10.85 3.04 5.18
C SER A 83 -11.33 2.12 6.32
N GLY A 84 -11.49 2.64 7.55
CA GLY A 84 -11.99 1.89 8.71
C GLY A 84 -10.94 1.05 9.45
N ILE A 85 -9.64 1.28 9.18
CA ILE A 85 -8.53 0.60 9.85
C ILE A 85 -7.89 1.57 10.85
N GLU A 86 -8.10 1.32 12.15
CA GLU A 86 -7.41 2.04 13.22
C GLU A 86 -6.07 1.37 13.54
N ILE A 87 -5.00 2.16 13.50
CA ILE A 87 -3.63 1.72 13.76
C ILE A 87 -3.17 2.50 14.98
N SER A 88 -2.79 1.78 16.03
CA SER A 88 -2.26 2.34 17.29
C SER A 88 -0.75 2.50 17.24
#